data_AF-A0A7I8N116-F1
#
_entry.id   AF-A0A7I8N116-F1
#
_cell.length_a   1.000
_cell.length_b   1.000
_cell.length_c   1.000
_cell.angle_alpha   90.00
_cell.angle_beta   90.00
_cell.angle_gamma   90.00
#
_symmetry.space_group_name_H-M   'P 1'
#
loop_
_entity.id
_entity.type
_entity.pdbx_description
1 polymer ?
#
loop_
_entity_poly.entity_id
_entity_poly.type
_entity_poly.pdbx_seq_one_letter_code
_entity_poly.pdbx_strand_id
1 'polypeptide(L)'
;MTAYSAGVAPKGIDPRAVKAMAEIDIDISGNSSKDIDAYPDMEFDYVITLCDHANESCPFFPGKTKRIHKGFDDPPKLAKGAASEEEAMADYRRVRDEIRQYVERFPEGLED
;
A
#
# COMPACT_ATOMS: atom_id res chain seq x y z
N MET A 1 17.54 -2.29 -0.15
CA MET A 1 16.32 -2.60 -0.93
C MET A 1 15.68 -1.28 -1.30
N THR A 2 15.26 -1.11 -2.55
CA THR A 2 14.61 0.12 -3.01
C THR A 2 13.12 -0.16 -3.16
N ALA A 3 12.28 0.70 -2.59
CA ALA A 3 10.83 0.53 -2.60
C ALA A 3 10.16 1.60 -3.45
N TYR A 4 9.13 1.19 -4.19
CA TYR A 4 8.28 2.07 -5.00
C TYR A 4 6.82 1.75 -4.71
N SER A 5 5.96 2.75 -4.89
CA SER A 5 4.51 2.59 -4.82
C SER A 5 3.83 3.20 -6.04
N ALA A 6 2.74 2.56 -6.47
CA ALA A 6 1.88 2.99 -7.56
C ALA A 6 0.46 2.44 -7.33
N GLY A 7 -0.52 3.03 -7.99
CA GLY A 7 -1.91 2.57 -7.99
C GLY A 7 -2.54 2.67 -9.37
N VAL A 8 -3.66 1.98 -9.55
CA VAL A 8 -4.40 1.92 -10.83
C VAL A 8 -5.34 3.10 -11.06
N ALA A 9 -5.54 3.94 -10.04
CA ALA A 9 -6.37 5.14 -10.13
C ALA A 9 -5.86 6.20 -9.13
N PRO A 10 -4.80 6.95 -9.47
CA PRO A 10 -4.21 7.91 -8.56
C PRO A 10 -5.16 9.07 -8.26
N LYS A 11 -5.44 9.31 -6.97
CA LYS A 11 -6.37 10.37 -6.51
C LYS A 11 -5.75 11.34 -5.49
N GLY A 12 -4.43 11.24 -5.29
CA GLY A 12 -3.72 11.93 -4.21
C GLY A 12 -3.57 11.07 -2.95
N ILE A 13 -2.84 11.59 -1.96
CA ILE A 13 -2.65 10.90 -0.67
C ILE A 13 -3.79 11.25 0.27
N ASP A 14 -4.35 10.25 0.94
CA ASP A 14 -5.37 10.47 1.97
C ASP A 14 -4.72 11.15 3.20
N PRO A 15 -5.19 12.33 3.65
CA PRO A 15 -4.66 13.01 4.82
C PRO A 15 -4.69 12.16 6.10
N ARG A 16 -5.66 11.24 6.23
CA ARG A 16 -5.74 10.31 7.38
C ARG A 16 -4.63 9.28 7.35
N ALA A 17 -4.18 8.86 6.16
CA ALA A 17 -2.99 8.02 6.04
C ALA A 17 -1.74 8.78 6.46
N VAL A 18 -1.59 10.06 6.08
CA VAL A 18 -0.49 10.91 6.55
C VAL A 18 -0.49 11.01 8.07
N LYS A 19 -1.66 11.29 8.67
CA LYS A 19 -1.82 11.37 10.12
C LYS A 19 -1.46 10.06 10.82
N ALA A 20 -1.94 8.92 10.30
CA ALA A 20 -1.65 7.61 10.88
C ALA A 20 -0.15 7.25 10.80
N MET A 21 0.55 7.61 9.73
CA MET A 21 1.99 7.39 9.64
C MET A 21 2.78 8.35 10.54
N ALA A 22 2.34 9.61 10.67
CA ALA A 22 2.98 10.59 11.53
C ALA A 22 2.91 10.20 13.02
N GLU A 23 1.86 9.47 13.46
CA GLU A 23 1.77 8.93 14.83
C GLU A 23 2.90 7.96 15.20
N ILE A 24 3.58 7.39 14.20
CA ILE A 24 4.73 6.49 14.39
C ILE A 24 6.03 7.10 13.83
N ASP A 25 6.09 8.42 13.76
CA ASP A 25 7.25 9.21 13.31
C ASP A 25 7.67 8.96 11.84
N ILE A 26 6.72 8.55 10.98
CA ILE A 26 6.96 8.38 9.54
C ILE A 26 6.19 9.45 8.76
N ASP A 27 6.93 10.38 8.14
CA ASP A 27 6.33 11.38 7.26
C ASP A 27 6.19 10.87 5.83
N ILE A 28 4.94 10.74 5.36
CA ILE A 28 4.60 10.40 3.99
C ILE A 28 3.98 11.57 3.22
N SER A 29 3.95 12.78 3.80
CA SER A 29 3.29 13.95 3.20
C SER A 29 3.91 14.39 1.87
N GLY A 30 5.22 14.14 1.69
CA GLY A 30 5.95 14.40 0.44
C GLY A 30 5.77 13.33 -0.64
N ASN A 31 5.09 12.23 -0.35
CA ASN A 31 4.84 11.19 -1.34
C ASN A 31 3.77 11.64 -2.35
N SER A 32 3.66 10.93 -3.46
CA SER A 32 2.64 11.18 -4.48
C SER A 32 1.98 9.89 -4.91
N SER A 33 0.67 9.94 -5.17
CA SER A 33 -0.05 8.84 -5.81
C SER A 33 0.34 8.79 -7.29
N LYS A 34 1.14 7.80 -7.67
CA LYS A 34 1.63 7.60 -9.04
C LYS A 34 0.81 6.51 -9.72
N ASP A 35 0.60 6.67 -11.02
CA ASP A 35 0.09 5.59 -11.86
C ASP A 35 1.14 4.49 -12.00
N ILE A 36 0.71 3.24 -12.16
CA ILE A 36 1.62 2.13 -12.45
C ILE A 36 2.34 2.34 -13.78
N ASP A 37 1.69 3.01 -14.74
CA ASP A 37 2.26 3.37 -16.04
C ASP A 37 3.41 4.38 -15.93
N ALA A 38 3.67 4.94 -14.74
CA ALA A 38 4.86 5.76 -14.49
C ALA A 38 6.16 4.93 -14.42
N TYR A 39 6.07 3.60 -14.42
CA TYR A 39 7.22 2.68 -14.32
C TYR A 39 7.28 1.67 -15.48
N PRO A 40 7.21 2.10 -16.76
CA PRO A 40 7.04 1.19 -17.89
C PRO A 40 8.25 0.27 -18.13
N ASP A 41 9.46 0.75 -17.83
CA ASP A 41 10.72 0.05 -18.08
C ASP A 41 11.44 -0.38 -16.78
N MET A 42 10.76 -0.27 -15.63
CA MET A 42 11.37 -0.62 -14.35
C MET A 42 11.27 -2.13 -14.11
N GLU A 43 12.42 -2.79 -14.02
CA GLU A 43 12.48 -4.19 -13.61
C GLU A 43 12.42 -4.28 -12.08
N PHE A 44 11.37 -4.93 -11.57
CA PHE A 44 11.21 -5.20 -10.15
C PHE A 44 11.58 -6.65 -9.84
N ASP A 45 12.31 -6.88 -8.75
CA ASP A 45 12.49 -8.23 -8.21
C ASP A 45 11.16 -8.78 -7.67
N TYR A 46 10.36 -7.92 -7.02
CA TYR A 46 9.09 -8.25 -6.38
C TYR A 46 8.03 -7.19 -6.67
N VAL A 47 6.80 -7.63 -6.97
CA VAL A 47 5.60 -6.78 -7.06
C VAL A 47 4.56 -7.31 -6.08
N ILE A 48 4.15 -6.46 -5.13
CA ILE A 48 3.18 -6.82 -4.09
C ILE A 48 1.87 -6.08 -4.36
N THR A 49 0.79 -6.83 -4.61
CA THR A 49 -0.55 -6.26 -4.79
C THR A 49 -1.30 -6.28 -3.46
N LEU A 50 -1.78 -5.12 -3.03
CA LEU A 50 -2.36 -4.93 -1.68
C LEU A 50 -3.88 -5.09 -1.61
N CYS A 51 -4.57 -5.10 -2.75
CA CYS A 51 -6.02 -5.31 -2.82
C CYS A 51 -6.37 -6.12 -4.06
N ASP A 52 -7.52 -6.79 -4.05
CA ASP A 52 -7.96 -7.63 -5.17
C ASP A 52 -8.07 -6.85 -6.48
N HIS A 53 -8.57 -5.61 -6.42
CA HIS A 53 -8.66 -4.76 -7.60
C HIS A 53 -7.28 -4.45 -8.22
N ALA A 54 -6.27 -4.20 -7.38
CA ALA A 54 -4.90 -4.03 -7.84
C ALA A 54 -4.33 -5.35 -8.36
N ASN A 55 -4.72 -6.49 -7.78
CA ASN A 55 -4.31 -7.81 -8.24
C ASN A 55 -4.84 -8.11 -9.65
N GLU A 56 -6.12 -7.83 -9.91
CA GLU A 56 -6.75 -8.07 -11.20
C GLU A 56 -6.27 -7.10 -12.29
N SER A 57 -6.00 -5.85 -11.91
CA SER A 57 -5.65 -4.78 -12.84
C SER A 57 -4.12 -4.59 -12.99
N CYS A 58 -3.32 -5.41 -12.31
CA CYS A 58 -1.86 -5.30 -12.36
C CYS A 58 -1.35 -5.64 -13.76
N PRO A 59 -0.57 -4.76 -14.41
CA PRO A 59 -0.01 -5.05 -15.72
C PRO A 59 0.96 -6.24 -15.65
N PHE A 60 1.23 -6.83 -16.81
CA PHE A 60 2.21 -7.90 -16.92
C PHE A 60 3.63 -7.34 -16.74
N PHE A 61 4.40 -7.93 -15.82
CA PHE A 61 5.83 -7.63 -15.63
C PHE A 61 6.67 -8.76 -16.22
N PRO A 62 7.67 -8.45 -17.08
CA PRO A 62 8.44 -9.47 -17.77
C PRO A 62 9.43 -10.23 -16.87
N GLY A 63 9.65 -11.51 -17.18
CA GLY A 63 10.87 -12.27 -16.87
C GLY A 63 11.04 -12.74 -15.42
N LYS A 64 11.64 -11.89 -14.57
CA LYS A 64 12.19 -12.29 -13.26
C LYS A 64 11.36 -11.80 -12.05
N THR A 65 10.37 -10.96 -12.30
CA THR A 65 9.56 -10.36 -11.25
C THR A 65 8.69 -11.40 -10.56
N LYS A 66 8.86 -11.57 -9.24
CA LYS A 66 7.95 -12.37 -8.42
C LYS A 66 6.74 -11.52 -8.02
N ARG A 67 5.54 -11.94 -8.42
CA ARG A 67 4.31 -11.27 -8.03
C ARG A 67 3.70 -11.96 -6.81
N ILE A 68 3.46 -11.19 -5.76
CA ILE A 68 2.87 -11.64 -4.50
C ILE A 68 1.59 -10.86 -4.28
N HIS A 69 0.53 -11.53 -3.86
CA HIS A 69 -0.69 -10.87 -3.45
C HIS A 69 -0.82 -10.94 -1.93
N LYS A 70 -0.93 -9.77 -1.30
CA LYS A 70 -1.21 -9.64 0.13
C LYS A 70 -2.32 -8.64 0.34
N GLY A 71 -3.55 -9.14 0.40
CA GLY A 71 -4.73 -8.32 0.65
C GLY A 71 -4.72 -7.68 2.03
N PHE A 72 -5.00 -6.38 2.08
CA PHE A 72 -5.36 -5.63 3.28
C PHE A 72 -6.72 -4.96 3.05
N ASP A 73 -7.45 -4.73 4.14
CA ASP A 73 -8.66 -3.92 4.06
C ASP A 73 -8.33 -2.48 3.63
N ASP A 74 -9.26 -1.83 2.94
CA ASP A 74 -9.12 -0.45 2.46
C ASP A 74 -9.60 0.52 3.56
N PRO A 75 -8.69 1.23 4.28
CA PRO A 75 -9.08 2.06 5.41
C PRO A 75 -10.09 3.17 5.04
N PRO A 76 -9.94 3.89 3.90
CA PRO A 76 -10.98 4.77 3.40
C PRO A 76 -12.38 4.15 3.27
N LYS A 77 -12.49 2.85 2.92
CA LYS A 77 -13.80 2.18 2.82
C LYS A 77 -14.37 1.85 4.20
N LEU A 78 -13.54 1.36 5.12
CA LEU A 78 -13.96 1.06 6.49
C LEU A 78 -14.42 2.32 7.21
N ALA A 79 -13.64 3.40 7.10
CA ALA A 79 -13.91 4.69 7.70
C ALA A 79 -15.18 5.39 7.17
N LYS A 80 -15.83 4.91 6.10
CA LYS A 80 -17.13 5.46 5.64
C LYS A 80 -18.26 5.18 6.62
N GLY A 81 -18.17 4.10 7.40
CA GLY A 81 -19.17 3.73 8.41
C GLY A 81 -18.90 4.30 9.79
N ALA A 82 -17.76 4.97 9.99
CA ALA A 82 -17.33 5.46 11.29
C ALA A 82 -18.25 6.58 11.81
N ALA A 83 -18.62 6.51 13.08
CA ALA A 83 -19.43 7.52 13.75
C ALA A 83 -18.60 8.75 14.19
N SER A 84 -17.26 8.65 14.16
CA SER A 84 -16.36 9.73 14.54
C SER A 84 -15.01 9.67 13.81
N GLU A 85 -14.24 10.77 13.84
CA GLU A 85 -12.87 10.80 13.30
C GLU A 85 -11.95 9.81 14.02
N GLU A 86 -12.12 9.63 15.33
CA GLU A 86 -11.30 8.69 16.10
C GLU A 86 -11.57 7.24 15.70
N GLU A 87 -12.83 6.90 15.47
CA GLU A 87 -13.22 5.57 14.95
C GLU A 87 -12.69 5.37 13.53
N ALA A 88 -12.78 6.39 12.67
CA ALA A 88 -12.16 6.34 11.34
C ALA A 88 -10.64 6.13 11.44
N MET A 89 -9.95 6.83 12.34
CA MET A 89 -8.51 6.69 12.53
C MET A 89 -8.12 5.32 13.08
N ALA A 90 -8.97 4.67 13.87
CA ALA A 90 -8.73 3.31 14.36
C ALA A 90 -8.54 2.31 13.21
N ASP A 91 -9.34 2.41 12.14
CA ASP A 91 -9.18 1.56 10.95
C ASP A 91 -7.85 1.82 10.22
N TYR A 92 -7.43 3.08 10.12
CA TYR A 92 -6.14 3.44 9.52
C TYR A 92 -4.96 2.89 10.32
N ARG A 93 -5.01 3.01 11.66
CA ARG A 93 -3.96 2.48 12.55
C ARG A 93 -3.88 0.97 12.46
N ARG A 94 -5.03 0.27 12.46
CA ARG A 94 -5.09 -1.19 12.34
C ARG A 94 -4.40 -1.66 11.05
N VAL A 95 -4.80 -1.12 9.91
CA VAL A 95 -4.23 -1.52 8.61
C VAL A 95 -2.75 -1.12 8.49
N ARG A 96 -2.36 0.07 9.00
CA ARG A 96 -0.95 0.48 9.10
C ARG A 96 -0.12 -0.56 9.85
N ASP A 97 -0.60 -1.00 11.01
CA ASP A 97 0.13 -1.92 11.88
C ASP A 97 0.18 -3.34 11.29
N GLU A 98 -0.88 -3.77 10.59
CA GLU A 98 -0.88 -5.02 9.81
C GLU A 98 0.15 -4.98 8.67
N ILE A 99 0.21 -3.87 7.92
CA ILE A 99 1.22 -3.66 6.86
C ILE A 99 2.62 -3.67 7.48
N ARG A 100 2.82 -2.99 8.62
CA ARG A 100 4.11 -2.97 9.33
C ARG A 100 4.55 -4.38 9.70
N GLN A 101 3.69 -5.17 10.34
CA GLN A 101 4.00 -6.55 10.71
C GLN A 101 4.35 -7.42 9.50
N TYR A 102 3.73 -7.16 8.36
CA TYR A 102 4.06 -7.87 7.13
C TYR A 102 5.44 -7.48 6.58
N VAL A 103 5.72 -6.18 6.48
CA VAL A 103 6.98 -5.64 5.95
C VAL A 103 8.17 -5.95 6.86
N GLU A 104 7.98 -5.97 8.18
CA GLU A 104 9.03 -6.31 9.16
C GLU A 104 9.51 -7.76 9.03
N ARG A 105 8.76 -8.64 8.34
CA ARG A 105 9.16 -10.03 8.08
C ARG A 105 9.97 -10.20 6.79
N PHE A 106 10.29 -9.12 6.08
CA PHE A 106 11.05 -9.23 4.83
C PHE A 106 12.55 -9.47 5.13
N PRO A 107 13.24 -10.31 4.32
CA PRO A 107 12.77 -10.92 3.07
C PRO A 107 12.01 -12.25 3.23
N GLU A 108 11.98 -12.86 4.41
CA GLU A 108 11.39 -14.19 4.65
C GLU A 108 9.90 -14.22 4.27
N GLY A 109 9.16 -13.16 4.58
CA GLY A 109 7.75 -12.99 4.22
C GLY A 109 7.46 -12.71 2.73
N LEU A 110 8.50 -12.70 1.88
CA LEU A 110 8.38 -12.60 0.41
C LEU A 110 8.52 -13.97 -0.30
N GLU A 111 8.78 -15.05 0.45
CA GLU A 111 9.01 -16.39 -0.10
C GLU A 111 7.88 -17.40 0.17
N ASP A 112 6.88 -17.01 0.98
CA ASP A 112 5.68 -17.80 1.31
C ASP A 112 4.55 -17.69 0.27
#